data_AF-A0A1R4KT46-F1
#
_entry.id   AF-A0A1R4KT46-F1
#
_cell.length_a   1.000
_cell.length_b   1.000
_cell.length_c   1.000
_cell.angle_alpha   90.00
_cell.angle_beta   90.00
_cell.angle_gamma   90.00
#
_symmetry.space_group_name_H-M   'P 1'
#
loop_
_entity.id
_entity.type
_entity.pdbx_description
1 polymer ?
#
loop_
_entity_poly.entity_id
_entity_poly.type
_entity_poly.pdbx_seq_one_letter_code
_entity_poly.pdbx_strand_id
1 'polypeptide(L)' 'MKNISYIALVALSICSTPSFASSNNIAKQFEKFDRNQNGLLSRAETASDPALWSRFASYDKDKDGHLSLSEFTLYASQ' A
#
# COMPACT_ATOMS: atom_id res chain seq x y z
N MET A 1 7.77 -14.12 55.11
CA MET A 1 8.51 -13.08 54.36
C MET A 1 7.72 -12.76 53.09
N LYS A 2 7.66 -11.47 52.74
CA LYS A 2 6.68 -10.80 51.87
C LYS A 2 6.62 -11.30 50.42
N ASN A 3 5.39 -11.56 49.98
CA ASN A 3 4.80 -11.35 48.65
C ASN A 3 5.53 -10.37 47.72
N ILE A 4 5.89 -10.83 46.52
CA ILE A 4 6.13 -9.94 45.37
C ILE A 4 5.47 -10.57 44.13
N SER A 5 4.20 -10.21 43.96
CA SER A 5 3.48 -10.31 42.70
C SER A 5 4.18 -9.44 41.67
N TYR A 6 4.75 -10.04 40.62
CA TYR A 6 5.28 -9.27 39.51
C TYR A 6 4.12 -8.72 38.68
N ILE A 7 4.02 -7.40 38.79
CA ILE A 7 3.06 -6.48 38.24
C ILE A 7 3.09 -6.53 36.71
N ALA A 8 1.89 -6.43 36.15
CA ALA A 8 1.57 -6.19 34.76
C ALA A 8 2.51 -5.17 34.07
N LEU A 9 3.18 -5.63 33.02
CA LEU A 9 3.91 -4.85 32.01
C LEU A 9 3.96 -5.82 30.81
N VAL A 10 3.48 -5.60 29.59
CA VAL A 10 3.45 -4.40 28.75
C VAL A 10 2.42 -4.67 27.63
N ALA A 11 1.61 -3.64 27.37
CA ALA A 11 1.01 -3.24 26.10
C ALA A 11 0.72 -4.31 25.03
N LEU A 12 -0.56 -4.66 24.92
CA LEU A 12 -1.40 -4.18 23.81
C LEU A 12 -0.69 -3.99 22.45
N SER A 13 -0.13 -5.06 21.88
CA SER A 13 0.18 -5.07 20.44
C SER A 13 -1.03 -5.62 19.69
N ILE A 14 -2.10 -4.81 19.66
CA ILE A 14 -3.13 -4.94 18.63
C ILE A 14 -2.43 -4.49 17.34
N CYS A 15 -1.71 -5.39 16.69
CA CYS A 15 -1.36 -5.18 15.30
C CYS A 15 -2.68 -5.33 14.54
N SER A 16 -3.42 -4.22 14.48
CA SER A 16 -4.47 -4.02 13.50
C SER A 16 -3.80 -4.19 12.14
N THR A 17 -3.82 -5.40 11.60
CA THR A 17 -3.63 -5.58 10.17
C THR A 17 -4.96 -5.17 9.55
N PRO A 18 -5.07 -4.01 8.90
CA PRO A 18 -6.18 -3.83 7.98
C PRO A 18 -5.98 -4.88 6.88
N SER A 19 -6.73 -5.97 6.97
CA SER A 19 -6.82 -6.94 5.88
C SER A 19 -7.58 -6.25 4.76
N PHE A 20 -6.86 -5.51 3.91
CA PHE A 20 -7.40 -4.93 2.68
C PHE A 20 -7.57 -6.05 1.64
N ALA A 21 -8.51 -6.96 1.92
CA ALA A 21 -8.95 -7.99 1.00
C ALA A 21 -10.17 -7.48 0.23
N SER A 22 -10.00 -6.46 -0.61
CA SER A 22 -11.04 -6.07 -1.57
C SER A 22 -10.44 -5.33 -2.77
N SER A 23 -9.77 -6.06 -3.66
CA SER A 23 -9.39 -5.55 -4.98
C SER A 23 -8.90 -6.68 -5.91
N ASN A 24 -9.64 -7.77 -6.07
CA ASN A 24 -9.14 -8.89 -6.89
C ASN A 24 -8.86 -8.49 -8.36
N ASN A 25 -9.62 -7.54 -8.91
CA ASN A 25 -9.40 -7.05 -10.28
C ASN A 25 -8.34 -5.94 -10.37
N ILE A 26 -8.37 -5.01 -9.42
CA ILE A 26 -7.45 -3.87 -9.40
C ILE A 26 -6.05 -4.33 -9.01
N ALA A 27 -5.93 -5.25 -8.04
CA ALA A 27 -4.66 -5.88 -7.69
C ALA A 27 -4.10 -6.70 -8.86
N LYS A 28 -4.93 -7.39 -9.64
CA LYS A 28 -4.49 -8.05 -10.88
C LYS A 28 -3.98 -7.07 -11.93
N GLN A 29 -4.68 -5.95 -12.11
CA GLN A 29 -4.24 -4.90 -13.03
C GLN A 29 -2.93 -4.28 -12.54
N PHE A 30 -2.82 -4.05 -11.23
CA PHE A 30 -1.64 -3.54 -10.55
C PHE A 30 -0.44 -4.47 -10.71
N GLU A 31 -0.58 -5.76 -10.38
CA GLU A 31 0.46 -6.80 -10.58
C GLU A 31 0.92 -6.88 -12.04
N LYS A 32 0.03 -6.58 -12.99
CA LYS A 32 0.38 -6.59 -14.41
C LYS A 32 1.35 -5.45 -14.77
N PHE A 33 1.31 -4.34 -14.03
CA PHE A 33 2.22 -3.21 -14.20
C PHE A 33 3.41 -3.28 -13.23
N ASP A 34 3.22 -3.82 -12.03
CA ASP A 34 4.25 -4.01 -10.99
C ASP A 34 5.16 -5.19 -11.36
N ARG A 35 6.19 -4.89 -12.14
CA ARG A 35 7.20 -5.87 -12.59
C ARG A 35 8.06 -6.35 -11.43
N ASN A 36 8.23 -5.52 -10.40
CA ASN A 36 9.05 -5.82 -9.24
C ASN A 36 8.28 -6.59 -8.15
N GLN A 37 6.95 -6.68 -8.26
CA GLN A 37 6.05 -7.29 -7.28
C GLN A 37 6.30 -6.77 -5.85
N ASN A 38 6.62 -5.48 -5.73
CA ASN A 38 6.89 -4.83 -4.45
C ASN A 38 5.62 -4.18 -3.85
N GLY A 39 4.49 -4.19 -4.57
CA GLY A 39 3.26 -3.55 -4.14
C GLY A 39 3.21 -2.04 -4.41
N LEU A 40 4.17 -1.51 -5.18
CA LEU A 40 4.32 -0.08 -5.52
C LEU A 40 4.65 0.10 -7.01
N LEU A 41 3.88 0.93 -7.72
CA LEU A 41 4.15 1.29 -9.11
C LEU A 41 5.11 2.47 -9.17
N SER A 42 6.37 2.22 -9.46
CA SER A 42 7.36 3.29 -9.64
C SER A 42 7.10 4.08 -10.92
N ARG A 43 7.56 5.33 -10.95
CA ARG A 43 7.47 6.19 -12.16
C ARG A 43 8.05 5.56 -13.42
N ALA A 44 9.05 4.68 -13.27
CA ALA A 44 9.66 3.95 -14.37
C ALA A 44 8.72 2.86 -14.92
N GLU A 45 7.98 2.18 -14.05
CA GLU A 45 6.96 1.21 -14.45
C GLU A 45 5.76 1.91 -15.08
N THR A 46 5.34 3.04 -14.50
CA THR A 46 4.27 3.87 -15.05
C THR A 46 4.64 4.45 -16.41
N ALA A 47 5.93 4.73 -16.66
CA ALA A 47 6.38 5.24 -17.94
C ALA A 47 6.15 4.28 -19.12
N SER A 48 5.87 2.99 -18.85
CA SER A 48 5.43 2.06 -19.88
C SER A 48 4.05 2.40 -20.46
N ASP A 49 3.23 3.17 -19.73
CA ASP A 49 1.91 3.63 -20.17
C ASP A 49 1.81 5.17 -20.09
N PRO A 50 1.81 5.89 -21.22
CA PRO A 50 1.79 7.36 -21.22
C PRO A 50 0.56 7.98 -20.56
N ALA A 51 -0.59 7.29 -20.58
CA ALA A 51 -1.82 7.78 -19.98
C ALA A 51 -1.74 7.70 -18.46
N LEU A 52 -1.24 6.58 -17.94
CA LEU A 52 -0.96 6.40 -16.52
C LEU A 52 0.14 7.35 -16.05
N TRP A 53 1.22 7.51 -16.82
CA TRP A 53 2.33 8.42 -16.49
C TRP A 53 1.89 9.89 -16.39
N SER A 54 1.04 10.37 -17.31
CA SER A 54 0.54 11.74 -17.29
C SER A 54 -0.33 12.01 -16.06
N ARG A 55 -1.10 10.99 -15.63
CA ARG A 55 -1.96 11.09 -14.44
C ARG A 55 -1.26 10.72 -13.14
N PHE A 56 -0.09 10.10 -13.21
CA PHE A 56 0.70 9.67 -12.07
C PHE A 56 0.83 10.76 -11.01
N ALA A 57 1.28 11.95 -11.41
CA ALA A 57 1.48 13.09 -10.51
C ALA A 57 0.17 13.65 -9.89
N SER A 58 -0.98 13.29 -10.45
CA SER A 58 -2.29 13.67 -9.89
C SER A 58 -2.77 12.69 -8.82
N TYR A 59 -2.27 11.44 -8.84
CA TYR A 59 -2.64 10.39 -7.88
C TYR A 59 -1.57 10.15 -6.81
N ASP A 60 -0.30 10.41 -7.14
CA ASP A 60 0.86 10.46 -6.23
C ASP A 60 0.70 11.63 -5.25
N LYS A 61 0.00 11.37 -4.14
CA LYS A 61 -0.36 12.42 -3.16
C LYS A 61 0.78 12.75 -2.23
N ASP A 62 1.59 11.77 -1.89
CA ASP A 62 2.76 11.91 -1.04
C ASP A 62 4.00 12.39 -1.82
N LYS A 63 3.93 12.37 -3.16
CA LYS A 63 5.00 12.81 -4.06
C LYS A 63 6.28 12.01 -3.87
N ASP A 64 6.13 10.74 -3.52
CA ASP A 64 7.25 9.84 -3.29
C ASP A 64 7.81 9.27 -4.61
N GLY A 65 7.12 9.51 -5.73
CA GLY A 65 7.50 9.02 -7.05
C GLY A 65 7.07 7.58 -7.33
N HIS A 66 6.17 7.03 -6.50
CA HIS A 66 5.56 5.72 -6.60
C HIS A 66 4.03 5.81 -6.44
N LEU A 67 3.29 4.84 -6.96
CA LEU A 67 1.86 4.68 -6.71
C LEU A 67 1.66 3.43 -5.90
N SER A 68 1.25 3.58 -4.65
CA SER A 68 0.89 2.44 -3.83
C SER A 68 -0.37 1.75 -4.36
N LEU A 69 -0.57 0.48 -3.98
CA LEU A 69 -1.79 -0.24 -4.33
C LEU A 69 -3.06 0.50 -3.87
N SER A 70 -3.00 1.23 -2.74
CA SER A 70 -4.10 2.10 -2.29
C SER A 70 -4.37 3.25 -3.24
N GLU A 71 -3.33 3.96 -3.70
CA GLU A 71 -3.50 5.09 -4.63
C GLU A 71 -3.91 4.63 -6.03
N PHE A 72 -3.35 3.51 -6.49
CA PHE A 72 -3.76 2.90 -7.74
C PHE A 72 -5.22 2.42 -7.69
N THR A 73 -5.69 1.94 -6.53
CA THR A 73 -7.11 1.59 -6.33
C THR A 73 -7.99 2.81 -6.45
N LEU A 74 -7.59 3.94 -5.88
CA LEU A 74 -8.30 5.21 -6.04
C LEU A 74 -8.35 5.66 -7.51
N TYR A 75 -7.26 5.49 -8.25
CA TYR A 75 -7.21 5.74 -9.70
C TYR A 75 -8.16 4.83 -10.48
N ALA A 76 -8.09 3.51 -10.26
CA ALA A 76 -8.87 2.52 -10.99
C ALA A 76 -10.37 2.53 -10.65
N SER A 77 -10.74 3.11 -9.50
CA SER A 77 -12.13 3.26 -9.07
C SER A 77 -12.84 4.51 -9.63
N GLN A 78 -12.14 5.36 -10.39
CA GLN A 78 -12.62 6.65 -10.87
C GLN A 78 -13.12 6.62 -12.31
#